data_AF-A0A1A8Y1W9-F1
#
_entry.id   AF-A0A1A8Y1W9-F1
#
_cell.length_a   1.000
_cell.length_b   1.000
_cell.length_c   1.000
_cell.angle_alpha   90.00
_cell.angle_beta   90.00
_cell.angle_gamma   90.00
#
_symmetry.space_group_name_H-M   'P 1'
#
loop_
_entity.id
_entity.type
_entity.pdbx_description
1 polymer ?
#
loop_
_entity_poly.entity_id
_entity_poly.type
_entity_poly.pdbx_seq_one_letter_code
_entity_poly.pdbx_strand_id
1 'polypeptide(L)'
;MDNWITRIAAALCTAGSTGLFWMFGVFIAVPWREGRMLALTKTELQVVGIPLVIGFAVAWGALHIFAISDRAANPKVYATIRWVVILIAIAAVIGGKAWTDARIA
;
A
#
# COMPACT_ATOMS: atom_id res chain seq x y z
N MET A 1 3.64 12.84 -23.77
CA MET A 1 4.53 12.03 -22.89
C MET A 1 4.45 10.61 -23.37
N ASP A 2 5.58 9.91 -23.49
CA ASP A 2 5.57 8.54 -24.00
C ASP A 2 4.86 7.60 -23.00
N ASN A 3 3.98 6.75 -23.49
CA ASN A 3 3.03 6.01 -22.66
C ASN A 3 3.76 5.01 -21.73
N TRP A 4 4.93 4.51 -22.15
CA TRP A 4 5.75 3.64 -21.31
C TRP A 4 6.37 4.35 -20.11
N ILE A 5 6.81 5.61 -20.26
CA ILE A 5 7.41 6.40 -19.16
C ILE A 5 6.36 6.66 -18.08
N THR A 6 5.14 7.03 -18.49
CA THR A 6 4.00 7.24 -17.59
C THR A 6 3.70 5.99 -16.76
N ARG A 7 3.72 4.81 -17.41
CA ARG A 7 3.47 3.53 -16.74
C ARG A 7 4.57 3.15 -15.76
N ILE A 8 5.83 3.43 -16.07
CA ILE A 8 6.94 3.21 -15.13
C ILE A 8 6.82 4.12 -13.92
N ALA A 9 6.53 5.41 -14.11
CA ALA A 9 6.32 6.33 -13.00
C ALA A 9 5.19 5.85 -12.08
N ALA A 10 4.06 5.41 -12.66
CA ALA A 10 2.95 4.84 -11.90
C ALA A 10 3.34 3.55 -11.15
N ALA A 11 4.15 2.68 -11.77
CA ALA A 11 4.64 1.45 -11.15
C ALA A 11 5.58 1.75 -9.96
N LEU A 12 6.46 2.74 -10.08
CA LEU A 12 7.33 3.19 -8.98
C LEU A 12 6.52 3.77 -7.81
N CYS A 13 5.51 4.60 -8.09
CA CYS A 13 4.60 5.09 -7.06
C CYS A 13 3.84 3.93 -6.38
N THR A 14 3.39 2.96 -7.16
CA THR A 14 2.75 1.74 -6.62
C THR A 14 3.70 0.99 -5.70
N ALA A 15 4.97 0.80 -6.09
CA ALA A 15 5.96 0.15 -5.24
C ALA A 15 6.20 0.90 -3.92
N GLY A 16 6.25 2.24 -3.96
CA GLY A 16 6.35 3.06 -2.75
C GLY A 16 5.14 2.90 -1.82
N SER A 17 3.93 2.90 -2.38
CA SER A 17 2.70 2.63 -1.63
C SER A 17 2.69 1.22 -1.02
N THR A 18 3.15 0.21 -1.75
CA THR A 18 3.31 -1.17 -1.25
C THR A 18 4.22 -1.21 -0.03
N GLY A 19 5.36 -0.49 -0.06
CA GLY A 19 6.26 -0.37 1.09
C GLY A 19 5.60 0.28 2.32
N LEU A 20 4.76 1.30 2.11
CA LEU A 20 3.99 1.94 3.18
C LEU A 20 2.94 1.00 3.79
N PHE A 21 2.23 0.23 2.98
CA PHE A 21 1.30 -0.80 3.47
C PHE A 21 2.01 -1.93 4.21
N TRP A 22 3.19 -2.33 3.75
CA TRP A 22 4.03 -3.28 4.48
C TRP A 22 4.44 -2.74 5.85
N MET A 23 4.89 -1.48 5.94
CA MET A 23 5.21 -0.84 7.22
C MET A 23 4.00 -0.76 8.15
N PHE A 24 2.82 -0.41 7.62
CA PHE A 24 1.58 -0.46 8.40
C PHE A 24 1.37 -1.85 9.00
N GLY A 25 1.50 -2.91 8.19
CA GLY A 25 1.42 -4.30 8.64
C GLY A 25 2.43 -4.64 9.74
N VAL A 26 3.68 -4.20 9.60
CA VAL A 26 4.74 -4.40 10.59
C VAL A 26 4.38 -3.79 11.93
N PHE A 27 3.93 -2.52 11.93
CA PHE A 27 3.70 -1.77 13.16
C PHE A 27 2.36 -2.08 13.83
N ILE A 28 1.34 -2.48 13.08
CA ILE A 28 0.04 -2.85 13.65
C ILE A 28 0.07 -4.22 14.34
N ALA A 29 1.02 -5.09 13.99
CA ALA A 29 1.07 -6.47 14.49
C ALA A 29 1.13 -6.55 16.03
N VAL A 30 1.96 -5.73 16.66
CA VAL A 30 2.18 -5.73 18.12
C VAL A 30 0.93 -5.30 18.89
N PRO A 31 0.37 -4.09 18.69
CA PRO A 31 -0.84 -3.68 19.40
C PRO A 31 -2.06 -4.55 19.07
N TRP A 32 -2.11 -5.14 17.87
CA TRP A 32 -3.14 -6.11 17.50
C TRP A 32 -3.04 -7.37 18.36
N ARG A 33 -1.84 -7.96 18.48
CA ARG A 33 -1.60 -9.16 19.29
C ARG A 33 -1.87 -8.91 20.78
N GLU A 34 -1.52 -7.73 21.27
CA GLU A 34 -1.73 -7.36 22.67
C GLU A 34 -3.17 -6.87 22.97
N GLY A 35 -4.06 -6.83 21.98
CA GLY A 35 -5.47 -6.44 22.19
C GLY A 35 -5.66 -4.96 22.54
N ARG A 36 -4.66 -4.12 22.31
CA ARG A 36 -4.63 -2.68 22.71
C ARG A 36 -4.79 -1.71 21.55
N MET A 37 -5.41 -2.14 20.46
CA MET A 37 -5.65 -1.30 19.27
C MET A 37 -6.44 -0.01 19.57
N LEU A 38 -7.27 0.00 20.62
CA LEU A 38 -8.03 1.17 21.06
C LEU A 38 -7.31 2.02 22.12
N ALA A 39 -6.13 1.60 22.55
CA ALA A 39 -5.34 2.24 23.62
C ALA A 39 -3.92 2.58 23.13
N LEU A 40 -3.79 2.99 21.87
CA LEU A 40 -2.52 3.41 21.28
C LEU A 40 -2.09 4.78 21.83
N THR A 41 -0.80 4.92 22.09
CA THR A 41 -0.19 6.24 22.33
C THR A 41 -0.23 7.10 21.07
N LYS A 42 -0.07 8.42 21.21
CA LYS A 42 -0.01 9.35 20.07
C LYS A 42 1.09 8.97 19.07
N THR A 43 2.23 8.52 19.57
CA THR A 43 3.37 8.09 18.75
C THR A 43 3.04 6.82 17.97
N GLU A 44 2.46 5.80 18.63
CA GLU A 44 2.04 4.57 17.93
C GLU A 44 0.96 4.84 16.89
N LEU A 45 0.02 5.74 17.20
CA LEU A 45 -0.99 6.17 16.24
C LEU A 45 -0.37 6.83 15.00
N GLN A 46 0.69 7.62 15.15
CA GLN A 46 1.42 8.20 14.01
C GLN A 46 2.19 7.13 13.23
N VAL A 47 2.89 6.24 13.92
CA VAL A 47 3.71 5.18 13.29
C VAL A 47 2.84 4.18 12.51
N VAL A 48 1.62 3.89 12.97
CA VAL A 48 0.66 3.05 12.26
C VAL A 48 -0.15 3.86 11.24
N GLY A 49 -0.65 5.03 11.64
CA GLY A 49 -1.59 5.83 10.84
C GLY A 49 -0.95 6.52 9.63
N ILE A 50 0.27 7.04 9.75
CA ILE A 50 0.94 7.75 8.64
C ILE A 50 1.18 6.80 7.45
N PRO A 51 1.78 5.61 7.62
CA PRO A 51 1.95 4.68 6.50
C PRO A 51 0.63 4.28 5.87
N LEU A 52 -0.45 4.14 6.65
CA LEU A 52 -1.77 3.82 6.11
C LEU A 52 -2.31 4.96 5.23
N VAL A 53 -2.37 6.18 5.77
CA VAL A 53 -2.95 7.34 5.09
C VAL A 53 -2.12 7.72 3.86
N ILE A 54 -0.80 7.81 4.01
CA ILE A 54 0.09 8.14 2.89
C ILE A 54 0.14 6.99 1.88
N GLY A 55 0.09 5.73 2.33
CA GLY A 55 0.00 4.57 1.45
C GLY A 55 -1.20 4.65 0.51
N PHE A 56 -2.38 5.00 1.04
CA PHE A 56 -3.58 5.22 0.23
C PHE A 56 -3.45 6.41 -0.72
N ALA A 57 -2.91 7.54 -0.24
CA ALA A 57 -2.72 8.72 -1.09
C ALA A 57 -1.80 8.43 -2.29
N VAL A 58 -0.70 7.71 -2.06
CA VAL A 58 0.24 7.31 -3.10
C VAL A 58 -0.38 6.26 -4.04
N ALA A 59 -1.11 5.28 -3.52
CA ALA A 59 -1.84 4.29 -4.35
C ALA A 59 -2.85 4.97 -5.26
N TRP A 60 -3.61 5.93 -4.72
CA TRP A 60 -4.57 6.72 -5.48
C TRP A 60 -3.89 7.50 -6.61
N GLY A 61 -2.78 8.18 -6.30
CA GLY A 61 -1.97 8.88 -7.30
C GLY A 61 -1.45 7.95 -8.39
N ALA A 62 -0.91 6.79 -8.03
CA ALA A 62 -0.45 5.78 -8.98
C ALA A 62 -1.59 5.30 -9.91
N LEU A 63 -2.76 4.98 -9.36
CA LEU A 63 -3.93 4.55 -10.15
C LEU A 63 -4.46 5.67 -11.05
N HIS A 64 -4.33 6.93 -10.64
CA HIS A 64 -4.66 8.07 -11.49
C HIS A 64 -3.71 8.17 -12.69
N ILE A 65 -2.39 7.99 -12.47
CA ILE A 65 -1.40 8.00 -13.55
C ILE A 65 -1.64 6.82 -14.52
N PHE A 66 -1.91 5.61 -14.01
CA PHE A 66 -2.29 4.47 -14.85
C PHE A 66 -3.60 4.70 -15.63
N ALA A 67 -4.54 5.48 -15.09
CA ALA A 67 -5.76 5.81 -15.79
C ALA A 67 -5.48 6.69 -17.01
N ILE A 68 -4.55 7.64 -16.89
CA ILE A 68 -4.14 8.52 -17.99
C ILE A 68 -3.48 7.71 -19.11
N SER A 69 -2.66 6.69 -18.77
CA SER A 69 -1.95 5.88 -19.77
C SER A 69 -2.80 4.84 -20.48
N ASP A 70 -3.65 4.12 -19.74
CA ASP A 70 -4.22 2.86 -20.22
C ASP A 70 -5.76 2.87 -20.33
N ARG A 71 -6.48 3.78 -19.66
CA ARG A 71 -7.95 3.69 -19.57
C ARG A 71 -8.66 3.85 -20.92
N ALA A 72 -8.18 4.76 -21.76
CA ALA A 72 -8.81 5.03 -23.07
C ALA A 72 -8.44 3.98 -24.11
N ALA A 73 -7.16 3.59 -24.18
CA ALA A 73 -6.66 2.66 -25.18
C ALA A 73 -6.94 1.19 -24.83
N ASN A 74 -6.82 0.82 -23.55
CA ASN A 74 -6.88 -0.56 -23.07
C ASN A 74 -7.63 -0.65 -21.70
N PRO A 75 -8.96 -0.44 -21.67
CA PRO A 75 -9.73 -0.39 -20.43
C PRO A 75 -9.67 -1.69 -19.61
N LYS A 76 -9.51 -2.85 -20.28
CA LYS A 76 -9.32 -4.15 -19.62
C LYS A 76 -8.00 -4.21 -18.85
N VAL A 77 -6.90 -3.70 -19.44
CA VAL A 77 -5.59 -3.64 -18.78
C VAL A 77 -5.66 -2.74 -17.55
N TYR A 78 -6.29 -1.57 -17.66
CA TYR A 78 -6.50 -0.69 -16.51
C TYR A 78 -7.34 -1.34 -15.40
N ALA A 79 -8.39 -2.10 -15.75
CA ALA A 79 -9.16 -2.86 -14.78
C ALA A 79 -8.32 -3.93 -14.07
N THR A 80 -7.50 -4.68 -14.80
CA THR A 80 -6.57 -5.66 -14.22
C THR A 80 -5.56 -5.00 -13.29
N ILE A 81 -4.96 -3.86 -13.69
CA ILE A 81 -4.00 -3.11 -12.86
C ILE A 81 -4.63 -2.73 -11.51
N ARG A 82 -5.87 -2.21 -11.51
CA ARG A 82 -6.56 -1.86 -10.26
C ARG A 82 -6.68 -3.05 -9.31
N TRP A 83 -7.10 -4.20 -9.81
CA TRP A 83 -7.19 -5.42 -9.00
C TRP A 83 -5.83 -5.89 -8.49
N VAL A 84 -4.81 -5.89 -9.35
CA VAL A 84 -3.45 -6.26 -8.96
C VAL A 84 -2.91 -5.35 -7.86
N VAL A 85 -3.12 -4.03 -7.95
CA VAL A 85 -2.71 -3.08 -6.91
C VAL A 85 -3.40 -3.38 -5.57
N ILE A 86 -4.70 -3.67 -5.58
CA ILE A 86 -5.44 -4.04 -4.36
C ILE A 86 -4.88 -5.32 -3.74
N LEU A 87 -4.65 -6.35 -4.55
CA LEU A 87 -4.11 -7.63 -4.09
C LEU A 87 -2.71 -7.47 -3.51
N ILE A 88 -1.84 -6.69 -4.17
CA ILE A 88 -0.49 -6.38 -3.68
C ILE A 88 -0.55 -5.60 -2.37
N ALA A 89 -1.45 -4.62 -2.23
CA ALA A 89 -1.62 -3.86 -1.00
C ALA A 89 -2.02 -4.77 0.17
N ILE A 90 -3.01 -5.65 -0.03
CA ILE A 90 -3.43 -6.63 0.98
C ILE A 90 -2.28 -7.58 1.34
N ALA A 91 -1.60 -8.12 0.34
CA ALA A 91 -0.45 -9.00 0.53
C ALA A 91 0.69 -8.31 1.29
N ALA A 92 0.93 -7.03 1.04
CA ALA A 92 1.94 -6.23 1.74
C ALA A 92 1.61 -6.08 3.22
N VAL A 93 0.36 -5.75 3.57
CA VAL A 93 -0.08 -5.66 4.97
C VAL A 93 0.09 -7.00 5.68
N ILE A 94 -0.37 -8.09 5.06
CA ILE A 94 -0.25 -9.45 5.62
C ILE A 94 1.23 -9.82 5.79
N GLY A 95 2.06 -9.56 4.78
CA GLY A 95 3.49 -9.85 4.80
C GLY A 95 4.24 -9.05 5.86
N GLY A 96 3.88 -7.78 6.06
CA GLY A 96 4.44 -6.94 7.12
C GLY A 96 4.07 -7.48 8.50
N LYS A 97 2.80 -7.82 8.71
CA LYS A 97 2.33 -8.42 9.95
C LYS A 97 3.05 -9.74 10.25
N ALA A 98 3.09 -10.65 9.28
CA ALA A 98 3.73 -11.95 9.41
C ALA A 98 5.25 -11.83 9.70
N TRP A 99 5.92 -10.84 9.10
CA TRP A 99 7.33 -10.57 9.38
C TRP A 99 7.59 -10.20 10.83
N THR A 100 6.72 -9.39 11.42
CA THR A 100 6.79 -8.99 12.83
C THR A 100 6.43 -10.15 13.75
N ASP A 101 5.34 -10.87 13.45
CA ASP A 101 4.92 -12.04 14.24
C ASP A 101 6.04 -13.09 14.34
N ALA A 102 6.78 -13.32 13.25
CA ALA A 102 7.91 -14.25 13.22
C ALA A 102 9.14 -13.80 14.04
N ARG A 103 9.19 -12.55 14.51
CA ARG A 103 10.33 -11.96 15.23
C ARG A 103 10.03 -11.61 16.69
N ILE A 104 8.76 -11.61 17.08
CA ILE A 104 8.30 -11.39 18.46
C ILE A 104 7.79 -12.72 19.05
N ALA A 105 8.05 -13.85 18.37
CA ALA A 105 7.87 -15.19 18.92
C ALA A 105 8.98 -15.52 19.91
#